data_AF-A0A4P8GSJ2-F1
#
_entry.id   AF-A0A4P8GSJ2-F1
#
_cell.length_a   1.000
_cell.length_b   1.000
_cell.length_c   1.000
_cell.angle_alpha   90.00
_cell.angle_beta   90.00
_cell.angle_gamma   90.00
#
_symmetry.space_group_name_H-M   'P 1'
#
loop_
_entity.id
_entity.type
_entity.pdbx_description
1 polymer ?
#
loop_
_entity_poly.entity_id
_entity_poly.type
_entity_poly.pdbx_seq_one_letter_code
_entity_poly.pdbx_strand_id
1 'polypeptide(L)'
;MNRDDGPATIDWMRGQDWFPGTFATWGSSYLGYAQWELASQPIPEWKAAIIDVGPSDFYHTFMYPGGVFALGNALGWAQLVNSMFSPDQSIRTQTISALTAKARLTRAANQLPVSEADRIATGERIGYFQEWIRHERYDEYWALMDYRLNASNMPPVVHLAGGWWDFFLPNVLADYAALSRTDRSVRLFISSAAHGRNMALRAYQRDAFVTLDRAFGNLHRPEPNLPVRVRVTGTRRWIDLPDWPPATGRPTSWYLKPAGMLDTRPAPSSPPSRYVYDPANPTPAVGGSSVGLGAGSKDNRTLEARTDVLTFTSNRLETDLDVIGPVSATLYIRSSLEHTDFHARLCDVQPNGRSGVCQGCETAG
;
A
#
# COMPACT_ATOMS: atom_id res chain seq x y z
N MET A 1 -11.25 0.39 18.14
CA MET A 1 -11.84 1.67 18.54
C MET A 1 -13.34 1.46 18.52
N ASN A 2 -14.08 1.97 19.49
CA ASN A 2 -15.54 1.90 19.41
C ASN A 2 -15.96 2.94 18.35
N ARG A 3 -16.90 2.62 17.45
CA ARG A 3 -17.33 3.55 16.37
C ARG A 3 -17.85 4.89 16.93
N ASP A 4 -18.18 4.91 18.22
CA ASP A 4 -18.67 6.06 18.96
C ASP A 4 -17.57 7.06 19.38
N ASP A 5 -16.29 6.66 19.37
CA ASP A 5 -15.19 7.49 19.90
C ASP A 5 -14.97 8.76 19.06
N GLY A 6 -15.13 8.66 17.73
CA GLY A 6 -15.03 9.80 16.81
C GLY A 6 -16.12 10.86 17.05
N PRO A 7 -17.41 10.48 16.96
CA PRO A 7 -18.53 11.36 17.31
C PRO A 7 -18.41 11.95 18.72
N ALA A 8 -18.07 11.16 19.74
CA ALA A 8 -17.91 11.64 21.11
C ALA A 8 -16.79 12.69 21.24
N THR A 9 -15.69 12.54 20.48
CA THR A 9 -14.61 13.53 20.44
C THR A 9 -15.10 14.85 19.83
N ILE A 10 -15.90 14.80 18.76
CA ILE A 10 -16.47 16.01 18.15
C ILE A 10 -17.45 16.69 19.10
N ASP A 11 -18.32 15.93 19.78
CA ASP A 11 -19.26 16.48 20.76
C ASP A 11 -18.53 17.15 21.92
N TRP A 12 -17.45 16.55 22.40
CA TRP A 12 -16.59 17.17 23.40
C TRP A 12 -15.97 18.48 22.88
N MET A 13 -15.46 18.50 21.63
CA MET A 13 -14.90 19.71 21.01
C MET A 13 -15.93 20.84 20.90
N ARG A 14 -17.19 20.52 20.54
CA ARG A 14 -18.29 21.49 20.44
C ARG A 14 -18.56 22.22 21.75
N GLY A 15 -18.27 21.60 22.89
CA GLY A 15 -18.45 22.19 24.21
C GLY A 15 -17.30 23.10 24.68
N GLN A 16 -16.26 23.30 23.88
CA GLN A 16 -15.08 24.06 24.28
C GLN A 16 -15.12 25.51 23.77
N ASP A 17 -14.77 26.48 24.63
CA ASP A 17 -14.75 27.91 24.28
C ASP A 17 -13.78 28.26 23.15
N TRP A 18 -12.74 27.44 22.96
CA TRP A 18 -11.73 27.65 21.92
C TRP A 18 -12.14 27.10 20.56
N PHE A 19 -13.23 26.33 20.46
CA PHE A 19 -13.61 25.68 19.21
C PHE A 19 -14.28 26.67 18.25
N PRO A 20 -13.68 26.94 17.08
CA PRO A 20 -14.18 27.98 16.17
C PRO A 20 -15.36 27.52 15.29
N GLY A 21 -16.00 26.40 15.62
CA GLY A 21 -17.08 25.81 14.82
C GLY A 21 -16.63 25.07 13.55
N THR A 22 -15.32 24.97 13.30
CA THR A 22 -14.76 24.23 12.16
C THR A 22 -13.44 23.56 12.53
N PHE A 23 -13.12 22.45 11.86
CA PHE A 23 -11.85 21.76 12.04
C PHE A 23 -11.38 21.03 10.78
N ALA A 24 -10.12 20.60 10.78
CA ALA A 24 -9.54 19.68 9.82
C ALA A 24 -8.81 18.56 10.56
N THR A 25 -8.64 17.44 9.87
CA THR A 25 -7.92 16.27 10.39
C THR A 25 -6.66 16.04 9.57
N TRP A 26 -5.61 15.56 10.23
CA TRP A 26 -4.36 15.16 9.58
C TRP A 26 -3.84 13.91 10.27
N GLY A 27 -3.68 12.83 9.54
CA GLY A 27 -3.16 11.58 10.07
C GLY A 27 -2.53 10.71 9.01
N SER A 28 -1.52 9.94 9.42
CA SER A 28 -0.90 8.91 8.58
C SER A 28 -1.34 7.51 9.02
N SER A 29 -1.35 6.55 8.10
CA SER A 29 -1.58 5.12 8.39
C SER A 29 -2.89 4.91 9.18
N TYR A 30 -2.85 4.30 10.37
CA TYR A 30 -4.02 4.10 11.22
C TYR A 30 -4.78 5.40 11.54
N LEU A 31 -4.07 6.54 11.70
CA LEU A 31 -4.72 7.84 11.90
C LEU A 31 -5.43 8.36 10.64
N GLY A 32 -5.03 7.89 9.46
CA GLY A 32 -5.76 8.09 8.22
C GLY A 32 -7.02 7.22 8.15
N TYR A 33 -6.92 5.95 8.54
CA TYR A 33 -8.08 5.04 8.67
C TYR A 33 -9.14 5.59 9.63
N ALA A 34 -8.72 6.16 10.77
CA ALA A 34 -9.63 6.80 11.72
C ALA A 34 -10.42 7.99 11.11
N GLN A 35 -9.90 8.65 10.08
CA GLN A 35 -10.64 9.69 9.35
C GLN A 35 -11.74 9.08 8.47
N TRP A 36 -11.51 7.92 7.86
CA TRP A 36 -12.54 7.19 7.11
C TRP A 36 -13.64 6.64 8.03
N GLU A 37 -13.27 6.21 9.24
CA GLU A 37 -14.23 5.85 10.30
C GLU A 37 -15.09 7.04 10.72
N LEU A 38 -14.47 8.22 10.86
CA LEU A 38 -15.16 9.47 11.19
C LEU A 38 -16.22 9.83 10.14
N ALA A 39 -15.99 9.48 8.88
CA ALA A 39 -16.93 9.65 7.77
C ALA A 39 -18.09 8.62 7.76
N SER A 40 -18.27 7.82 8.81
CA SER A 40 -19.48 6.99 8.96
C SER A 40 -20.78 7.81 8.94
N GLN A 41 -20.69 9.11 9.26
CA GLN A 41 -21.76 10.09 9.10
C GLN A 41 -21.22 11.44 8.61
N PRO A 42 -22.04 12.27 7.93
CA PRO A 42 -21.64 13.63 7.57
C PRO A 42 -21.37 14.50 8.81
N ILE A 43 -20.29 15.29 8.78
CA ILE A 43 -19.93 16.23 9.85
C ILE A 43 -19.79 17.65 9.27
N PRO A 44 -20.76 18.54 9.49
CA PRO A 44 -20.75 19.89 8.90
C PRO A 44 -19.53 20.75 9.26
N GLU A 45 -18.97 20.59 10.46
CA GLU A 45 -17.83 21.35 10.96
C GLU A 45 -16.49 20.90 10.33
N TRP A 46 -16.43 19.71 9.75
CA TRP A 46 -15.22 19.12 9.18
C TRP A 46 -14.96 19.68 7.77
N LYS A 47 -13.89 20.46 7.61
CA LYS A 47 -13.60 21.19 6.36
C LYS A 47 -12.54 20.54 5.49
N ALA A 48 -11.59 19.83 6.10
CA ALA A 48 -10.56 19.12 5.35
C ALA A 48 -10.07 17.84 6.04
N ALA A 49 -9.74 16.84 5.22
CA ALA A 49 -9.07 15.63 5.63
C ALA A 49 -7.72 15.53 4.91
N ILE A 50 -6.63 15.40 5.66
CA ILE A 50 -5.30 15.10 5.14
C ILE A 50 -4.93 13.68 5.57
N ILE A 51 -4.94 12.76 4.61
CA ILE A 51 -4.71 11.34 4.81
C ILE A 51 -3.42 10.95 4.11
N ASP A 52 -2.44 10.46 4.88
CA ASP A 52 -1.15 9.99 4.36
C ASP A 52 -1.01 8.49 4.56
N VAL A 53 -0.93 7.71 3.48
CA VAL A 53 -0.81 6.25 3.50
C VAL A 53 -1.84 5.58 4.44
N GLY A 54 -3.05 6.14 4.52
CA GLY A 54 -4.12 5.67 5.38
C GLY A 54 -5.23 5.05 4.54
N PRO A 55 -5.56 3.76 4.73
CA PRO A 55 -6.56 3.11 3.92
C PRO A 55 -7.98 3.38 4.42
N SER A 56 -8.97 3.16 3.55
CA SER A 56 -10.39 3.03 3.92
C SER A 56 -10.82 1.61 4.33
N ASP A 57 -10.00 0.60 4.04
CA ASP A 57 -10.21 -0.80 4.43
C ASP A 57 -8.87 -1.54 4.66
N PHE A 58 -8.82 -2.46 5.63
CA PHE A 58 -7.62 -3.26 5.88
C PHE A 58 -7.59 -4.59 5.13
N TYR A 59 -8.74 -5.11 4.69
CA TYR A 59 -8.81 -6.46 4.12
C TYR A 59 -8.08 -6.53 2.77
N HIS A 60 -8.44 -5.70 1.80
CA HIS A 60 -8.06 -5.92 0.39
C HIS A 60 -6.60 -5.61 0.08
N THR A 61 -5.93 -4.82 0.92
CA THR A 61 -4.58 -4.31 0.61
C THR A 61 -3.54 -4.56 1.70
N PHE A 62 -3.97 -4.76 2.94
CA PHE A 62 -3.05 -4.94 4.07
C PHE A 62 -3.05 -6.35 4.63
N MET A 63 -4.23 -6.96 4.78
CA MET A 63 -4.38 -8.31 5.35
C MET A 63 -4.41 -9.40 4.30
N TYR A 64 -5.21 -9.24 3.24
CA TYR A 64 -5.43 -10.22 2.17
C TYR A 64 -5.27 -9.62 0.76
N PRO A 65 -4.11 -8.99 0.44
CA PRO A 65 -3.84 -8.52 -0.92
C PRO A 65 -3.90 -9.67 -1.92
N GLY A 66 -4.79 -9.56 -2.92
CA GLY A 66 -5.05 -10.64 -3.88
C GLY A 66 -5.65 -11.90 -3.26
N GLY A 67 -6.26 -11.81 -2.08
CA GLY A 67 -6.85 -12.95 -1.37
C GLY A 67 -5.85 -13.81 -0.58
N VAL A 68 -4.57 -13.44 -0.55
CA VAL A 68 -3.52 -14.19 0.15
C VAL A 68 -3.14 -13.48 1.45
N PHE A 69 -3.06 -14.23 2.55
CA PHE A 69 -2.74 -13.65 3.86
C PHE A 69 -1.33 -13.05 3.87
N ALA A 70 -1.24 -11.73 4.03
CA ALA A 70 0.00 -10.99 4.13
C ALA A 70 0.65 -11.19 5.51
N LEU A 71 1.12 -12.42 5.78
CA LEU A 71 1.64 -12.85 7.08
C LEU A 71 2.72 -11.91 7.64
N GLY A 72 3.60 -11.39 6.78
CA GLY A 72 4.63 -10.43 7.18
C GLY A 72 4.05 -9.11 7.72
N ASN A 73 2.97 -8.61 7.13
CA ASN A 73 2.27 -7.41 7.58
C ASN A 73 1.58 -7.67 8.93
N ALA A 74 0.83 -8.77 9.03
CA ALA A 74 0.09 -9.15 10.22
C ALA A 74 1.01 -9.36 11.43
N LEU A 75 2.10 -10.12 11.27
CA LEU A 75 3.08 -10.34 12.34
C LEU A 75 3.84 -9.06 12.72
N GLY A 76 4.19 -8.23 11.74
CA GLY A 76 4.84 -6.94 11.98
C GLY A 76 3.97 -6.00 12.80
N TRP A 77 2.67 -5.92 12.47
CA TRP A 77 1.72 -5.13 13.25
C TRP A 77 1.50 -5.70 14.65
N ALA A 78 1.29 -7.02 14.77
CA ALA A 78 1.12 -7.66 16.07
C ALA A 78 2.31 -7.40 17.00
N GLN A 79 3.54 -7.52 16.49
CA GLN A 79 4.76 -7.24 17.25
C GLN A 79 4.89 -5.75 17.64
N LEU A 80 4.52 -4.83 16.74
CA LEU A 80 4.55 -3.40 17.00
C LEU A 80 3.57 -3.04 18.13
N VAL A 81 2.31 -3.44 18.00
CA VAL A 81 1.27 -3.17 19.00
C VAL A 81 1.62 -3.80 20.33
N ASN A 82 2.10 -5.06 20.35
CA ASN A 82 2.51 -5.71 21.59
C ASN A 82 3.64 -4.94 22.30
N SER A 83 4.59 -4.41 21.53
CA SER A 83 5.70 -3.62 22.08
C SER A 83 5.21 -2.27 22.65
N MET A 84 4.21 -1.63 22.04
CA MET A 84 3.64 -0.37 22.52
C MET A 84 2.92 -0.51 23.86
N PHE A 85 2.26 -1.65 24.08
CA PHE A 85 1.51 -1.93 25.32
C PHE A 85 2.27 -2.82 26.31
N SER A 86 3.57 -3.07 26.07
CA SER A 86 4.43 -3.79 27.01
C SER A 86 4.49 -3.06 28.35
N PRO A 87 4.31 -3.76 29.49
CA PRO A 87 4.46 -3.16 30.82
C PRO A 87 5.86 -2.60 31.09
N ASP A 88 6.90 -3.23 30.52
CA ASP A 88 8.28 -2.76 30.61
C ASP A 88 8.63 -1.94 29.36
N GLN A 89 8.71 -0.62 29.54
CA GLN A 89 9.12 0.36 28.54
C GLN A 89 10.56 0.86 28.75
N SER A 90 11.40 0.13 29.51
CA SER A 90 12.80 0.52 29.72
C SER A 90 13.58 0.57 28.40
N ILE A 91 14.55 1.49 28.31
CA ILE A 91 15.43 1.65 27.15
C ILE A 91 16.10 0.32 26.77
N ARG A 92 16.50 -0.46 27.78
CA ARG A 92 17.10 -1.79 27.58
C ARG A 92 16.15 -2.72 26.83
N THR A 93 14.90 -2.84 27.29
CA THR A 93 13.89 -3.73 26.71
C THR A 93 13.51 -3.29 25.30
N GLN A 94 13.32 -1.99 25.08
CA GLN A 94 13.07 -1.44 23.73
C GLN A 94 14.25 -1.72 22.78
N THR A 95 15.49 -1.56 23.25
CA THR A 95 16.70 -1.82 22.44
C THR A 95 16.81 -3.30 22.06
N ILE A 96 16.61 -4.22 23.01
CA ILE A 96 16.63 -5.66 22.74
C ILE A 96 15.51 -6.05 21.77
N SER A 97 14.29 -5.52 21.96
CA SER A 97 13.16 -5.75 21.06
C SER A 97 13.51 -5.32 19.64
N ALA A 98 14.02 -4.10 19.46
CA ALA A 98 14.42 -3.59 18.16
C ALA A 98 15.53 -4.42 17.48
N LEU A 99 16.58 -4.81 18.24
CA LEU A 99 17.69 -5.61 17.71
C LEU A 99 17.27 -7.04 17.31
N THR A 100 16.27 -7.60 18.00
CA THR A 100 15.84 -8.99 17.76
C THR A 100 14.61 -9.11 16.87
N ALA A 101 13.88 -8.02 16.62
CA ALA A 101 12.60 -8.01 15.90
C ALA A 101 12.67 -8.72 14.55
N LYS A 102 13.68 -8.41 13.72
CA LYS A 102 13.84 -9.03 12.40
C LYS A 102 13.98 -10.55 12.49
N ALA A 103 14.91 -11.04 13.32
CA ALA A 103 15.17 -12.47 13.45
C ALA A 103 13.93 -13.22 14.01
N ARG A 104 13.22 -12.58 14.95
CA ARG A 104 12.01 -13.11 15.55
C ARG A 104 10.87 -13.21 14.53
N LEU A 105 10.62 -12.14 13.76
CA LEU A 105 9.62 -12.13 12.70
C LEU A 105 9.94 -13.13 11.59
N THR A 106 11.21 -13.27 11.21
CA THR A 106 11.63 -14.31 10.25
C THR A 106 11.35 -15.71 10.78
N ARG A 107 11.61 -15.98 12.05
CA ARG A 107 11.28 -17.28 12.67
C ARG A 107 9.77 -17.51 12.69
N ALA A 108 9.01 -16.51 13.11
CA ALA A 108 7.55 -16.57 13.16
C ALA A 108 6.94 -16.83 11.77
N ALA A 109 7.42 -16.15 10.72
CA ALA A 109 6.93 -16.34 9.36
C ALA A 109 7.21 -17.74 8.77
N ASN A 110 8.18 -18.47 9.33
CA ASN A 110 8.48 -19.86 8.94
C ASN A 110 7.85 -20.91 9.87
N GLN A 111 7.00 -20.49 10.81
CA GLN A 111 6.35 -21.40 11.75
C GLN A 111 5.12 -22.06 11.14
N LEU A 112 4.99 -23.37 11.35
CA LEU A 112 3.78 -24.13 11.04
C LEU A 112 3.24 -24.83 12.30
N PRO A 113 1.92 -24.84 12.54
CA PRO A 113 0.90 -24.11 11.78
C PRO A 113 1.04 -22.59 11.94
N VAL A 114 0.63 -21.83 10.91
CA VAL A 114 0.73 -20.36 10.88
C VAL A 114 -0.01 -19.71 12.06
N SER A 115 -1.04 -20.36 12.60
CA SER A 115 -1.77 -19.93 13.79
C SER A 115 -0.92 -19.82 15.06
N GLU A 116 0.29 -20.40 15.09
CA GLU A 116 1.21 -20.31 16.23
C GLU A 116 2.35 -19.29 16.01
N ALA A 117 2.35 -18.60 14.87
CA ALA A 117 3.40 -17.64 14.51
C ALA A 117 3.39 -16.39 15.42
N ASP A 118 2.22 -15.97 15.91
CA ASP A 118 2.08 -14.83 16.83
C ASP A 118 2.86 -15.06 18.12
N ARG A 119 2.78 -16.26 18.72
CA ARG A 119 3.52 -16.61 19.94
C ARG A 119 5.02 -16.47 19.76
N ILE A 120 5.54 -16.76 18.57
CA ILE A 120 6.95 -16.56 18.26
C ILE A 120 7.26 -15.08 18.08
N ALA A 121 6.39 -14.32 17.43
CA ALA A 121 6.58 -12.90 17.16
C ALA A 121 6.47 -12.01 18.42
N THR A 122 5.53 -12.31 19.31
CA THR A 122 5.18 -11.44 20.45
C THR A 122 5.53 -12.06 21.80
N GLY A 123 5.67 -13.38 21.89
CA GLY A 123 5.84 -14.14 23.14
C GLY A 123 4.52 -14.64 23.73
N GLU A 124 3.38 -14.29 23.14
CA GLU A 124 2.04 -14.64 23.64
C GLU A 124 1.05 -14.82 22.50
N ARG A 125 -0.13 -15.38 22.80
CA ARG A 125 -1.17 -15.57 21.79
C ARG A 125 -1.99 -14.29 21.65
N ILE A 126 -2.11 -13.78 20.43
CA ILE A 126 -2.73 -12.49 20.13
C ILE A 126 -4.14 -12.69 19.57
N GLY A 127 -5.17 -12.32 20.33
CA GLY A 127 -6.57 -12.57 19.98
C GLY A 127 -6.97 -12.07 18.57
N TYR A 128 -6.69 -10.81 18.26
CA TYR A 128 -7.05 -10.24 16.94
C TYR A 128 -6.28 -10.88 15.77
N PHE A 129 -5.06 -11.37 15.99
CA PHE A 129 -4.30 -12.09 14.96
C PHE A 129 -4.95 -13.44 14.64
N GLN A 130 -5.49 -14.11 15.66
CA GLN A 130 -6.24 -15.35 15.49
C GLN A 130 -7.54 -15.11 14.73
N GLU A 131 -8.23 -13.99 14.97
CA GLU A 131 -9.41 -13.62 14.16
C GLU A 131 -9.03 -13.38 12.71
N TRP A 132 -7.91 -12.68 12.42
CA TRP A 132 -7.48 -12.48 11.04
C TRP A 132 -7.28 -13.80 10.31
N ILE A 133 -6.62 -14.78 10.93
CA ILE A 133 -6.43 -16.12 10.33
C ILE A 133 -7.76 -16.84 10.10
N ARG A 134 -8.74 -16.72 11.00
CA ARG A 134 -10.04 -17.40 10.83
C ARG A 134 -10.88 -16.78 9.72
N HIS A 135 -10.78 -15.47 9.53
CA HIS A 135 -11.54 -14.72 8.54
C HIS A 135 -10.74 -14.61 7.24
N GLU A 136 -10.44 -15.74 6.60
CA GLU A 136 -9.62 -15.79 5.36
C GLU A 136 -10.29 -15.14 4.16
N ARG A 137 -11.62 -15.01 4.19
CA ARG A 137 -12.43 -14.41 3.13
C ARG A 137 -13.06 -13.13 3.64
N TYR A 138 -13.41 -12.24 2.71
CA TYR A 138 -14.19 -11.06 3.04
C TYR A 138 -15.58 -11.48 3.51
N ASP A 139 -15.86 -11.27 4.79
CA ASP A 139 -17.10 -11.64 5.46
C ASP A 139 -17.55 -10.51 6.40
N GLU A 140 -18.52 -10.80 7.26
CA GLU A 140 -19.09 -9.82 8.19
C GLU A 140 -18.04 -9.18 9.11
N TYR A 141 -16.99 -9.91 9.50
CA TYR A 141 -15.92 -9.37 10.34
C TYR A 141 -15.19 -8.23 9.62
N TRP A 142 -14.84 -8.43 8.34
CA TRP A 142 -14.17 -7.41 7.54
C TRP A 142 -15.10 -6.27 7.12
N ALA A 143 -16.37 -6.57 6.84
CA ALA A 143 -17.37 -5.56 6.50
C ALA A 143 -17.58 -4.53 7.63
N LEU A 144 -17.37 -4.92 8.89
CA LEU A 144 -17.41 -3.99 10.02
C LEU A 144 -16.25 -2.98 10.05
N MET A 145 -15.19 -3.20 9.27
CA MET A 145 -13.99 -2.36 9.20
C MET A 145 -13.77 -1.80 7.79
N ASP A 146 -14.82 -1.76 6.98
CA ASP A 146 -14.79 -1.27 5.60
C ASP A 146 -15.55 0.06 5.51
N TYR A 147 -14.81 1.12 5.22
CA TYR A 147 -15.33 2.47 5.11
C TYR A 147 -15.27 3.01 3.67
N ARG A 148 -15.05 2.16 2.67
CA ARG A 148 -14.97 2.57 1.25
C ARG A 148 -16.22 3.27 0.75
N LEU A 149 -17.39 2.93 1.31
CA LEU A 149 -18.68 3.52 0.93
C LEU A 149 -18.92 4.90 1.57
N ASN A 150 -18.05 5.35 2.48
CA ASN A 150 -18.18 6.61 3.20
C ASN A 150 -17.65 7.83 2.41
N ALA A 151 -17.19 7.64 1.17
CA ALA A 151 -16.60 8.72 0.35
C ALA A 151 -17.47 9.98 0.27
N SER A 152 -18.80 9.85 0.22
CA SER A 152 -19.72 10.99 0.17
C SER A 152 -19.85 11.74 1.51
N ASN A 153 -19.44 11.16 2.63
CA ASN A 153 -19.48 11.78 3.95
C ASN A 153 -18.16 12.46 4.36
N MET A 154 -17.08 12.20 3.61
CA MET A 154 -15.80 12.90 3.77
C MET A 154 -15.97 14.42 3.62
N PRO A 155 -15.08 15.26 4.17
CA PRO A 155 -15.24 16.70 4.13
C PRO A 155 -15.07 17.24 2.70
N PRO A 156 -15.48 18.49 2.43
CA PRO A 156 -15.41 19.10 1.09
C PRO A 156 -14.03 19.07 0.43
N VAL A 157 -12.94 19.12 1.22
CA VAL A 157 -11.56 19.07 0.73
C VAL A 157 -10.85 17.83 1.28
N VAL A 158 -10.32 16.99 0.40
CA VAL A 158 -9.58 15.79 0.79
C VAL A 158 -8.20 15.78 0.13
N HIS A 159 -7.15 15.59 0.92
CA HIS A 159 -5.79 15.31 0.45
C HIS A 159 -5.47 13.84 0.73
N LEU A 160 -5.14 13.10 -0.31
CA LEU A 160 -4.70 11.72 -0.25
C LEU A 160 -3.22 11.65 -0.65
N ALA A 161 -2.37 11.16 0.24
CA ALA A 161 -0.97 10.89 -0.04
C ALA A 161 -0.67 9.39 -0.03
N GLY A 162 0.14 8.96 -0.99
CA GLY A 162 0.64 7.59 -1.11
C GLY A 162 2.12 7.55 -1.47
N GLY A 163 2.66 6.33 -1.53
CA GLY A 163 4.03 6.07 -1.95
C GLY A 163 4.14 4.85 -2.86
N TRP A 164 4.99 4.91 -3.89
CA TRP A 164 5.24 3.78 -4.81
C TRP A 164 5.76 2.50 -4.14
N TRP A 165 6.16 2.57 -2.88
CA TRP A 165 6.62 1.41 -2.12
C TRP A 165 5.78 1.19 -0.87
N ASP A 166 4.61 1.81 -0.81
CA ASP A 166 3.65 1.66 0.26
C ASP A 166 2.61 0.60 -0.10
N PHE A 167 2.30 -0.29 0.84
CA PHE A 167 1.33 -1.37 0.62
C PHE A 167 -0.12 -0.87 0.60
N PHE A 168 -0.42 0.33 1.11
CA PHE A 168 -1.74 0.94 0.99
C PHE A 168 -1.95 1.68 -0.32
N LEU A 169 -0.94 1.83 -1.17
CA LEU A 169 -1.10 2.58 -2.43
C LEU A 169 -2.29 2.10 -3.28
N PRO A 170 -2.55 0.79 -3.47
CA PRO A 170 -3.72 0.35 -4.22
C PRO A 170 -5.05 0.84 -3.61
N ASN A 171 -5.16 0.88 -2.28
CA ASN A 171 -6.35 1.39 -1.59
C ASN A 171 -6.43 2.93 -1.72
N VAL A 172 -5.32 3.66 -1.55
CA VAL A 172 -5.28 5.13 -1.76
C VAL A 172 -5.74 5.52 -3.18
N LEU A 173 -5.35 4.73 -4.19
CA LEU A 173 -5.79 4.95 -5.58
C LEU A 173 -7.28 4.64 -5.77
N ALA A 174 -7.79 3.59 -5.11
CA ALA A 174 -9.22 3.26 -5.13
C ALA A 174 -10.06 4.33 -4.42
N ASP A 175 -9.59 4.83 -3.28
CA ASP A 175 -10.20 5.91 -2.51
C ASP A 175 -10.26 7.21 -3.32
N TYR A 176 -9.17 7.55 -4.01
CA TYR A 176 -9.18 8.68 -4.95
C TYR A 176 -10.26 8.49 -6.02
N ALA A 177 -10.32 7.32 -6.65
CA ALA A 177 -11.32 7.04 -7.68
C ALA A 177 -12.76 7.07 -7.15
N ALA A 178 -12.99 6.70 -5.89
CA ALA A 178 -14.29 6.79 -5.23
C ALA A 178 -14.66 8.25 -4.92
N LEU A 179 -13.74 9.02 -4.33
CA LEU A 179 -13.97 10.43 -3.98
C LEU A 179 -14.15 11.31 -5.21
N SER A 180 -13.41 11.08 -6.30
CA SER A 180 -13.53 11.83 -7.55
C SER A 180 -14.90 11.68 -8.24
N ARG A 181 -15.75 10.74 -7.81
CA ARG A 181 -17.15 10.59 -8.28
C ARG A 181 -18.16 11.34 -7.43
N THR A 182 -17.72 12.02 -6.38
CA THR A 182 -18.55 12.82 -5.48
C THR A 182 -18.37 14.31 -5.76
N ASP A 183 -18.94 15.17 -4.94
CA ASP A 183 -18.74 16.63 -4.98
C ASP A 183 -17.47 17.09 -4.23
N ARG A 184 -16.62 16.15 -3.76
CA ARG A 184 -15.40 16.47 -3.00
C ARG A 184 -14.29 16.99 -3.90
N SER A 185 -13.57 18.00 -3.42
CA SER A 185 -12.32 18.46 -4.03
C SER A 185 -11.16 17.61 -3.54
N VAL A 186 -10.67 16.71 -4.40
CA VAL A 186 -9.64 15.73 -4.03
C VAL A 186 -8.27 16.11 -4.60
N ARG A 187 -7.23 16.08 -3.77
CA ARG A 187 -5.82 16.20 -4.15
C ARG A 187 -5.11 14.87 -3.92
N LEU A 188 -4.56 14.27 -4.98
CA LEU A 188 -3.76 13.04 -4.89
C LEU A 188 -2.26 13.36 -5.01
N PHE A 189 -1.47 12.87 -4.06
CA PHE A 189 -0.02 13.05 -4.02
C PHE A 189 0.69 11.69 -3.90
N ILE A 190 1.42 11.27 -4.94
CA ILE A 190 2.16 10.00 -4.92
C ILE A 190 3.66 10.26 -4.91
N SER A 191 4.30 9.85 -3.83
CA SER A 191 5.74 9.99 -3.64
C SER A 191 6.51 8.69 -3.90
N SER A 192 7.83 8.73 -3.74
CA SER A 192 8.68 7.54 -3.74
C SER A 192 8.84 6.91 -2.35
N ALA A 193 7.91 7.17 -1.42
CA ALA A 193 7.96 6.68 -0.05
C ALA A 193 7.58 5.19 0.05
N ALA A 194 7.95 4.60 1.18
CA ALA A 194 7.45 3.31 1.67
C ALA A 194 6.78 3.53 3.03
N HIS A 195 6.04 2.55 3.52
CA HIS A 195 5.37 2.69 4.82
C HIS A 195 6.37 2.96 5.94
N GLY A 196 6.13 4.02 6.71
CA GLY A 196 7.02 4.50 7.78
C GLY A 196 8.34 5.12 7.33
N ARG A 197 8.63 5.21 6.02
CA ARG A 197 9.94 5.66 5.49
C ARG A 197 9.79 6.72 4.40
N ASN A 198 10.48 7.85 4.58
CA ASN A 198 10.41 8.99 3.67
C ASN A 198 8.98 9.51 3.46
N MET A 199 8.09 9.39 4.46
CA MET A 199 6.71 9.89 4.38
C MET A 199 6.64 11.42 4.59
N ALA A 200 7.46 11.96 5.50
CA ALA A 200 7.52 13.40 5.80
C ALA A 200 8.39 14.22 4.81
N LEU A 201 8.22 14.01 3.50
CA LEU A 201 8.94 14.80 2.51
C LEU A 201 8.51 16.27 2.58
N ARG A 202 9.47 17.20 2.46
CA ARG A 202 9.16 18.64 2.35
C ARG A 202 8.15 18.95 1.25
N ALA A 203 8.19 18.19 0.15
CA ALA A 203 7.24 18.30 -0.95
C ALA A 203 5.81 17.93 -0.51
N TYR A 204 5.65 16.83 0.24
CA TYR A 204 4.36 16.41 0.79
C TYR A 204 3.82 17.46 1.77
N GLN A 205 4.63 17.89 2.74
CA GLN A 205 4.22 18.90 3.72
C GLN A 205 3.74 20.18 3.03
N ARG A 206 4.49 20.66 2.03
CA ARG A 206 4.10 21.85 1.27
C ARG A 206 2.75 21.64 0.55
N ASP A 207 2.53 20.48 -0.06
CA ASP A 207 1.31 20.15 -0.79
C ASP A 207 0.09 20.05 0.15
N ALA A 208 0.27 19.42 1.32
CA ALA A 208 -0.75 19.30 2.36
C ALA A 208 -1.12 20.67 2.97
N PHE A 209 -0.13 21.51 3.31
CA PHE A 209 -0.40 22.86 3.83
C PHE A 209 -1.13 23.75 2.82
N VAL A 210 -0.78 23.69 1.53
CA VAL A 210 -1.52 24.40 0.48
C VAL A 210 -2.98 23.93 0.42
N THR A 211 -3.21 22.62 0.59
CA THR A 211 -4.57 22.06 0.59
C THR A 211 -5.38 22.51 1.82
N LEU A 212 -4.75 22.59 2.99
CA LEU A 212 -5.36 23.16 4.19
C LEU A 212 -5.68 24.65 4.03
N ASP A 213 -4.72 25.45 3.53
CA ASP A 213 -4.94 26.89 3.28
C ASP A 213 -6.15 27.11 2.37
N ARG A 214 -6.31 26.27 1.33
CA ARG A 214 -7.48 26.28 0.44
C ARG A 214 -8.78 25.96 1.17
N ALA A 215 -8.79 24.94 2.02
CA ALA A 215 -9.99 24.53 2.75
C ALA A 215 -10.52 25.62 3.69
N PHE A 216 -9.65 26.51 4.18
CA PHE A 216 -10.01 27.62 5.06
C PHE A 216 -9.96 29.00 4.38
N GLY A 217 -9.80 29.08 3.05
CA GLY A 217 -9.88 30.33 2.29
C GLY A 217 -8.66 31.26 2.42
N ASN A 218 -7.50 30.78 2.88
CA ASN A 218 -6.31 31.59 3.21
C ASN A 218 -5.30 31.72 2.05
N LEU A 219 -5.75 32.02 0.82
CA LEU A 219 -4.94 31.94 -0.39
C LEU A 219 -3.88 33.07 -0.52
N HIS A 220 -2.69 32.88 0.06
CA HIS A 220 -1.52 33.76 -0.11
C HIS A 220 -0.45 33.21 -1.07
N ARG A 221 -0.66 32.03 -1.69
CA ARG A 221 0.39 31.35 -2.48
C ARG A 221 -0.09 30.91 -3.86
N PRO A 222 0.74 31.08 -4.91
CA PRO A 222 0.43 30.57 -6.24
C PRO A 222 0.42 29.03 -6.28
N GLU A 223 -0.59 28.51 -6.99
CA GLU A 223 -1.13 27.16 -7.11
C GLU A 223 -0.14 26.04 -7.55
N PRO A 224 -0.35 24.79 -7.12
CA PRO A 224 -0.25 23.62 -7.98
C PRO A 224 -1.61 23.39 -8.68
N ASN A 225 -1.65 23.59 -10.00
CA ASN A 225 -2.87 23.83 -10.78
C ASN A 225 -3.69 22.59 -11.17
N LEU A 226 -3.35 21.38 -10.68
CA LEU A 226 -3.97 20.13 -11.11
C LEU A 226 -4.24 19.21 -9.91
N PRO A 227 -5.23 18.31 -9.94
CA PRO A 227 -5.64 17.50 -8.78
C PRO A 227 -4.67 16.38 -8.44
N VAL A 228 -3.78 15.97 -9.35
CA VAL A 228 -2.87 14.85 -9.13
C VAL A 228 -1.42 15.31 -9.25
N ARG A 229 -0.55 14.85 -8.34
CA ARG A 229 0.89 15.04 -8.41
C ARG A 229 1.62 13.76 -8.08
N VAL A 230 2.47 13.31 -8.99
CA VAL A 230 3.19 12.04 -8.84
C VAL A 230 4.69 12.23 -9.07
N ARG A 231 5.50 11.47 -8.33
CA ARG A 231 6.95 11.42 -8.52
C ARG A 231 7.33 10.27 -9.44
N VAL A 232 7.76 10.54 -10.66
CA VAL A 232 8.23 9.48 -11.57
C VAL A 232 9.49 8.84 -11.00
N THR A 233 9.52 7.51 -10.87
CA THR A 233 10.59 6.78 -10.15
C THR A 233 11.94 6.85 -10.86
N GLY A 234 11.97 6.63 -12.17
CA GLY A 234 13.19 6.64 -13.00
C GLY A 234 13.86 8.02 -13.05
N THR A 235 13.15 9.01 -13.60
CA THR A 235 13.64 10.40 -13.74
C THR A 235 13.65 11.18 -12.42
N ARG A 236 12.99 10.68 -11.38
CA ARG A 236 12.85 11.29 -10.04
C ARG A 236 12.17 12.67 -10.02
N ARG A 237 11.58 13.07 -11.15
CA ARG A 237 10.87 14.34 -11.34
C ARG A 237 9.44 14.25 -10.80
N TRP A 238 8.93 15.40 -10.37
CA TRP A 238 7.51 15.55 -10.10
C TRP A 238 6.80 15.93 -11.40
N ILE A 239 5.64 15.33 -11.63
CA ILE A 239 4.71 15.73 -12.68
C ILE A 239 3.35 16.00 -12.03
N ASP A 240 2.63 16.99 -12.56
CA ASP A 240 1.25 17.30 -12.19
C ASP A 240 0.33 16.82 -13.33
N LEU A 241 -0.80 16.21 -12.97
CA LEU A 241 -1.69 15.51 -13.89
C LEU A 241 -3.15 15.92 -13.64
N PRO A 242 -3.97 16.03 -14.70
CA PRO A 242 -5.37 16.44 -14.58
C PRO A 242 -6.26 15.40 -13.89
N ASP A 243 -5.85 14.12 -13.89
CA ASP A 243 -6.57 13.03 -13.25
C ASP A 243 -5.66 11.79 -13.09
N TRP A 244 -6.12 10.80 -12.33
CA TRP A 244 -5.50 9.48 -12.20
C TRP A 244 -6.52 8.36 -12.47
N PRO A 245 -6.20 7.36 -13.31
CA PRO A 245 -5.00 7.25 -14.14
C PRO A 245 -4.89 8.37 -15.21
N PRO A 246 -3.68 8.68 -15.72
CA PRO A 246 -3.53 9.69 -16.77
C PRO A 246 -4.29 9.30 -18.04
N ALA A 247 -5.22 10.15 -18.51
CA ALA A 247 -5.98 9.92 -19.74
C ALA A 247 -5.11 9.87 -21.01
N THR A 248 -3.91 10.43 -20.96
CA THR A 248 -2.91 10.38 -22.04
C THR A 248 -2.18 9.03 -22.12
N GLY A 249 -2.32 8.18 -21.11
CA GLY A 249 -1.76 6.84 -21.09
C GLY A 249 -2.37 5.95 -22.17
N ARG A 250 -1.54 5.19 -22.87
CA ARG A 250 -1.98 4.19 -23.85
C ARG A 250 -1.78 2.78 -23.27
N PRO A 251 -2.84 2.06 -22.90
CA PRO A 251 -2.72 0.67 -22.50
C PRO A 251 -1.99 -0.12 -23.59
N THR A 252 -0.87 -0.74 -23.23
CA THR A 252 0.00 -1.43 -24.17
C THR A 252 0.27 -2.83 -23.64
N SER A 253 -0.19 -3.84 -24.37
CA SER A 253 0.08 -5.24 -24.01
C SER A 253 1.51 -5.61 -24.37
N TRP A 254 2.22 -6.18 -23.39
CA TRP A 254 3.51 -6.83 -23.59
C TRP A 254 3.31 -8.33 -23.44
N TYR A 255 3.69 -9.08 -24.47
CA TYR A 255 3.46 -10.52 -24.54
C TYR A 255 4.69 -11.28 -24.04
N LEU A 256 4.45 -12.27 -23.17
CA LEU A 256 5.44 -13.24 -22.73
C LEU A 256 5.73 -14.21 -23.90
N LYS A 257 6.99 -14.33 -24.31
CA LYS A 257 7.41 -15.12 -25.48
C LYS A 257 8.39 -16.24 -25.10
N PRO A 258 8.56 -17.26 -25.97
CA PRO A 258 9.58 -18.29 -25.79
C PRO A 258 10.98 -17.70 -25.55
N ALA A 259 11.81 -18.47 -24.86
CA ALA A 259 13.18 -18.10 -24.47
C ALA A 259 13.26 -16.84 -23.59
N GLY A 260 12.21 -16.51 -22.83
CA GLY A 260 12.23 -15.43 -21.84
C GLY A 260 12.18 -14.03 -22.48
N MET A 261 11.57 -13.88 -23.65
CA MET A 261 11.45 -12.59 -24.33
C MET A 261 10.13 -11.89 -24.00
N LEU A 262 10.17 -10.55 -23.90
CA LEU A 262 9.02 -9.67 -23.71
C LEU A 262 8.91 -8.68 -24.88
N ASP A 263 7.77 -8.62 -25.59
CA ASP A 263 7.62 -7.77 -26.79
C ASP A 263 6.14 -7.39 -26.98
N THR A 264 5.85 -6.24 -27.57
CA THR A 264 4.50 -5.70 -27.80
C THR A 264 3.75 -6.35 -28.96
N ARG A 265 4.44 -7.12 -29.81
CA ARG A 265 3.82 -7.93 -30.86
C ARG A 265 3.40 -9.28 -30.30
N PRO A 266 2.19 -9.78 -30.59
CA PRO A 266 1.80 -11.14 -30.23
C PRO A 266 2.80 -12.19 -30.70
N ALA A 267 2.97 -13.26 -29.92
CA ALA A 267 3.75 -14.42 -30.35
C ALA A 267 2.87 -15.48 -31.02
N PRO A 268 3.41 -16.30 -31.92
CA PRO A 268 2.76 -17.55 -32.32
C PRO A 268 2.62 -18.48 -31.11
N SER A 269 1.70 -19.45 -31.22
CA SER A 269 1.53 -20.50 -30.21
C SER A 269 2.86 -21.19 -29.91
N SER A 270 3.12 -21.45 -28.63
CA SER A 270 4.35 -22.08 -28.16
C SER A 270 4.07 -23.00 -26.97
N PRO A 271 4.96 -23.97 -26.69
CA PRO A 271 4.88 -24.74 -25.46
C PRO A 271 4.95 -23.84 -24.21
N PRO A 272 4.27 -24.21 -23.11
CA PRO A 272 4.28 -23.40 -21.90
C PRO A 272 5.66 -23.45 -21.21
N SER A 273 6.05 -22.33 -20.60
CA SER A 273 7.14 -22.30 -19.61
C SER A 273 6.74 -23.10 -18.37
N ARG A 274 7.72 -23.73 -17.71
CA ARG A 274 7.50 -24.60 -16.55
C ARG A 274 8.51 -24.29 -15.47
N TYR A 275 8.08 -24.37 -14.22
CA TYR A 275 8.92 -24.32 -13.04
C TYR A 275 8.30 -25.19 -11.94
N VAL A 276 9.07 -25.47 -10.89
CA VAL A 276 8.60 -26.19 -9.70
C VAL A 276 8.65 -25.22 -8.53
N TYR A 277 7.53 -25.05 -7.84
CA TYR A 277 7.47 -24.33 -6.57
C TYR A 277 7.53 -25.33 -5.42
N ASP A 278 8.43 -25.09 -4.47
CA ASP A 278 8.58 -25.88 -3.25
C ASP A 278 8.18 -25.03 -2.04
N PRO A 279 7.06 -25.33 -1.36
CA PRO A 279 6.65 -24.61 -0.15
C PRO A 279 7.67 -24.64 0.99
N ALA A 280 8.58 -25.64 1.03
CA ALA A 280 9.65 -25.69 2.02
C ALA A 280 10.84 -24.76 1.68
N ASN A 281 10.86 -24.21 0.46
CA ASN A 281 11.83 -23.22 -0.02
C ASN A 281 11.11 -22.10 -0.79
N PRO A 282 10.24 -21.32 -0.12
CA PRO A 282 9.40 -20.34 -0.77
C PRO A 282 10.24 -19.25 -1.46
N THR A 283 9.74 -18.72 -2.56
CA THR A 283 10.35 -17.60 -3.28
C THR A 283 10.42 -16.37 -2.36
N PRO A 284 11.60 -15.81 -2.07
CA PRO A 284 11.72 -14.75 -1.07
C PRO A 284 11.18 -13.41 -1.58
N ALA A 285 10.50 -12.66 -0.70
CA ALA A 285 10.07 -11.29 -1.00
C ALA A 285 11.28 -10.33 -0.99
N VAL A 286 11.60 -9.76 -2.15
CA VAL A 286 12.69 -8.77 -2.31
C VAL A 286 12.13 -7.43 -2.75
N GLY A 287 12.27 -6.38 -1.94
CA GLY A 287 11.84 -5.03 -2.31
C GLY A 287 10.32 -4.84 -2.35
N GLY A 288 9.87 -3.95 -3.25
CA GLY A 288 8.45 -3.65 -3.44
C GLY A 288 7.83 -2.97 -2.21
N SER A 289 6.55 -3.26 -1.98
CA SER A 289 5.74 -2.78 -0.85
C SER A 289 5.96 -3.55 0.46
N SER A 290 7.13 -4.19 0.63
CA SER A 290 7.50 -4.88 1.87
C SER A 290 7.57 -3.93 3.09
N VAL A 291 7.38 -4.45 4.30
CA VAL A 291 7.52 -3.67 5.54
C VAL A 291 9.00 -3.36 5.86
N GLY A 292 9.28 -2.15 6.37
CA GLY A 292 10.56 -1.79 6.98
C GLY A 292 11.73 -1.57 6.01
N LEU A 293 12.94 -1.99 6.39
CA LEU A 293 14.17 -1.77 5.61
C LEU A 293 14.20 -2.55 4.28
N GLY A 294 13.33 -3.56 4.14
CA GLY A 294 13.16 -4.37 2.94
C GLY A 294 12.44 -3.64 1.81
N ALA A 295 11.64 -2.61 2.11
CA ALA A 295 10.86 -1.86 1.13
C ALA A 295 11.71 -1.15 0.07
N GLY A 296 11.08 -0.87 -1.07
CA GLY A 296 11.68 -0.08 -2.15
C GLY A 296 12.14 -0.90 -3.33
N SER A 297 12.70 -0.20 -4.33
CA SER A 297 13.41 -0.86 -5.42
C SER A 297 14.71 -1.47 -4.91
N LYS A 298 14.80 -2.80 -4.94
CA LYS A 298 15.97 -3.61 -4.59
C LYS A 298 16.45 -4.35 -5.84
N ASP A 299 17.70 -4.77 -5.83
CA ASP A 299 18.26 -5.58 -6.91
C ASP A 299 17.69 -7.00 -6.87
N ASN A 300 17.05 -7.42 -7.96
CA ASN A 300 16.35 -8.69 -8.07
C ASN A 300 17.18 -9.80 -8.71
N ARG A 301 18.42 -9.53 -9.15
CA ARG A 301 19.24 -10.54 -9.87
C ARG A 301 19.36 -11.88 -9.15
N THR A 302 19.50 -11.88 -7.82
CA THR A 302 19.56 -13.12 -7.02
C THR A 302 18.24 -13.87 -7.01
N LEU A 303 17.11 -13.15 -7.00
CA LEU A 303 15.77 -13.74 -7.08
C LEU A 303 15.52 -14.32 -8.47
N GLU A 304 15.87 -13.57 -9.51
CA GLU A 304 15.73 -13.92 -10.93
C GLU A 304 16.58 -15.12 -11.35
N ALA A 305 17.64 -15.43 -10.60
CA ALA A 305 18.49 -16.61 -10.84
C ALA A 305 17.89 -17.92 -10.28
N ARG A 306 16.78 -17.87 -9.53
CA ARG A 306 16.15 -19.07 -8.97
C ARG A 306 15.38 -19.85 -10.05
N THR A 307 15.31 -21.17 -9.88
CA THR A 307 14.62 -22.08 -10.82
C THR A 307 13.10 -21.99 -10.76
N ASP A 308 12.55 -21.41 -9.70
CA ASP A 308 11.12 -21.16 -9.50
C ASP A 308 10.69 -19.75 -9.95
N VAL A 309 11.58 -18.98 -10.58
CA VAL A 309 11.31 -17.62 -11.06
C VAL A 309 11.49 -17.58 -12.58
N LEU A 310 10.38 -17.38 -13.29
CA LEU A 310 10.41 -17.17 -14.74
C LEU A 310 10.67 -15.69 -15.04
N THR A 311 11.66 -15.42 -15.88
CA THR A 311 12.01 -14.06 -16.32
C THR A 311 11.68 -13.85 -17.78
N PHE A 312 11.10 -12.68 -18.08
CA PHE A 312 10.79 -12.24 -19.44
C PHE A 312 11.28 -10.81 -19.62
N THR A 313 12.24 -10.61 -20.53
CA THR A 313 12.94 -9.33 -20.68
C THR A 313 12.79 -8.84 -22.12
N SER A 314 12.56 -7.55 -22.30
CA SER A 314 12.51 -6.95 -23.63
C SER A 314 13.90 -6.82 -24.23
N ASN A 315 13.96 -6.53 -25.54
CA ASN A 315 15.16 -5.91 -26.08
C ASN A 315 15.46 -4.60 -25.34
N ARG A 316 16.72 -4.18 -25.37
CA ARG A 316 17.11 -2.86 -24.88
C ARG A 316 16.22 -1.80 -25.52
N LEU A 317 15.63 -0.95 -24.69
CA LEU A 317 14.81 0.17 -25.16
C LEU A 317 15.70 1.16 -25.93
N GLU A 318 15.27 1.53 -27.13
CA GLU A 318 15.97 2.52 -27.98
C GLU A 318 15.63 3.97 -27.58
N THR A 319 14.47 4.16 -26.95
CA THR A 319 13.97 5.44 -26.43
C THR A 319 13.42 5.27 -25.03
N ASP A 320 13.37 6.37 -24.27
CA ASP A 320 12.76 6.38 -22.94
C ASP A 320 11.29 5.96 -23.00
N LEU A 321 10.87 5.16 -22.03
CA LEU A 321 9.49 4.66 -21.88
C LEU A 321 8.96 5.01 -20.50
N ASP A 322 8.00 5.94 -20.44
CA ASP A 322 7.26 6.25 -19.23
C ASP A 322 6.09 5.26 -19.07
N VAL A 323 6.10 4.46 -18.00
CA VAL A 323 4.98 3.59 -17.60
C VAL A 323 4.32 4.19 -16.37
N ILE A 324 3.19 4.87 -16.56
CA ILE A 324 2.48 5.61 -15.50
C ILE A 324 1.00 5.23 -15.52
N GLY A 325 0.56 4.44 -14.55
CA GLY A 325 -0.81 3.99 -14.41
C GLY A 325 -0.91 2.59 -13.81
N PRO A 326 -2.11 2.00 -13.83
CA PRO A 326 -2.32 0.61 -13.41
C PRO A 326 -1.50 -0.36 -14.26
N VAL A 327 -0.96 -1.39 -13.62
CA VAL A 327 -0.23 -2.49 -14.25
C VAL A 327 -0.88 -3.79 -13.83
N SER A 328 -1.23 -4.64 -14.80
CA SER A 328 -1.80 -5.97 -14.54
C SER A 328 -1.17 -7.00 -15.46
N ALA A 329 -1.35 -8.28 -15.12
CA ALA A 329 -0.88 -9.41 -15.93
C ALA A 329 -2.03 -10.38 -16.18
N THR A 330 -2.21 -10.80 -17.43
CA THR A 330 -3.12 -11.89 -17.79
C THR A 330 -2.29 -13.14 -18.05
N LEU A 331 -2.44 -14.15 -17.19
CA LEU A 331 -1.67 -15.38 -17.24
C LEU A 331 -2.58 -16.55 -17.64
N TYR A 332 -2.08 -17.39 -18.56
CA TYR A 332 -2.71 -18.67 -18.91
C TYR A 332 -1.94 -19.78 -18.23
N ILE A 333 -2.57 -20.42 -17.25
CA ILE A 333 -1.90 -21.24 -16.25
C ILE A 333 -2.44 -22.67 -16.27
N ARG A 334 -1.55 -23.61 -15.93
CA ARG A 334 -1.92 -24.96 -15.50
C ARG A 334 -1.04 -25.36 -14.33
N SER A 335 -1.67 -25.81 -13.25
CA SER A 335 -1.00 -26.35 -12.05
C SER A 335 -1.17 -27.87 -11.97
N SER A 336 -0.23 -28.54 -11.29
CA SER A 336 -0.39 -29.93 -10.86
C SER A 336 -1.14 -30.06 -9.52
N LEU A 337 -1.39 -28.94 -8.84
CA LEU A 337 -2.10 -28.84 -7.57
C LEU A 337 -3.42 -28.08 -7.75
N GLU A 338 -4.38 -28.35 -6.88
CA GLU A 338 -5.67 -27.65 -6.85
C GLU A 338 -5.53 -26.18 -6.42
N HIS A 339 -4.61 -25.91 -5.47
CA HIS A 339 -4.34 -24.56 -4.96
C HIS A 339 -2.86 -24.22 -5.14
N THR A 340 -2.59 -23.05 -5.72
CA THR A 340 -1.25 -22.46 -5.82
C THR A 340 -1.37 -20.98 -6.14
N ASP A 341 -0.41 -20.19 -5.69
CA ASP A 341 -0.38 -18.76 -5.95
C ASP A 341 0.52 -18.44 -7.15
N PHE A 342 0.16 -17.38 -7.87
CA PHE A 342 1.01 -16.76 -8.91
C PHE A 342 1.29 -15.31 -8.58
N HIS A 343 2.54 -14.90 -8.76
CA HIS A 343 2.98 -13.55 -8.49
C HIS A 343 3.75 -12.98 -9.68
N ALA A 344 3.22 -11.91 -10.27
CA ALA A 344 3.88 -11.17 -11.34
C ALA A 344 4.58 -9.92 -10.78
N ARG A 345 5.69 -9.52 -11.44
CA ARG A 345 6.46 -8.35 -11.06
C ARG A 345 7.02 -7.65 -12.30
N LEU A 346 6.83 -6.34 -12.36
CA LEU A 346 7.48 -5.49 -13.36
C LEU A 346 8.79 -4.92 -12.81
N CYS A 347 9.88 -5.10 -13.55
CA CYS A 347 11.22 -4.62 -13.23
C CYS A 347 11.79 -3.73 -14.36
N ASP A 348 12.59 -2.74 -13.97
CA ASP A 348 13.47 -1.94 -14.82
C ASP A 348 14.90 -2.49 -14.71
N VAL A 349 15.42 -2.97 -15.85
CA VAL A 349 16.78 -3.53 -15.96
C VAL A 349 17.71 -2.44 -16.47
N GLN A 350 18.64 -2.03 -15.61
CA GLN A 350 19.59 -0.97 -15.91
C GLN A 350 20.74 -1.47 -16.80
N PRO A 351 21.49 -0.57 -17.47
CA PRO A 351 22.62 -0.97 -18.33
C PRO A 351 23.71 -1.79 -17.63
N ASN A 352 23.83 -1.68 -16.30
CA ASN A 352 24.75 -2.48 -15.49
C ASN A 352 24.17 -3.83 -15.04
N GLY A 353 23.01 -4.21 -15.56
CA GLY A 353 22.28 -5.44 -15.25
C GLY A 353 21.46 -5.40 -13.95
N ARG A 354 21.49 -4.31 -13.17
CA ARG A 354 20.67 -4.21 -11.95
C ARG A 354 19.19 -4.22 -12.33
N SER A 355 18.44 -5.17 -11.77
CA SER A 355 17.00 -5.29 -11.97
C SER A 355 16.23 -4.75 -10.76
N GLY A 356 15.62 -3.57 -10.92
CA GLY A 356 14.86 -2.90 -9.86
C GLY A 356 13.36 -2.95 -10.13
N VAL A 357 12.55 -3.26 -9.12
CA VAL A 357 11.08 -3.26 -9.26
C VAL A 357 10.58 -1.85 -9.66
N CYS A 358 9.48 -1.79 -10.43
CA CYS A 358 8.76 -0.56 -10.83
C CYS A 358 7.37 -0.37 -10.18
N GLN A 359 6.86 -1.42 -9.50
CA GLN A 359 5.47 -1.72 -9.03
C GLN A 359 4.52 -2.20 -10.15
N GLY A 360 3.56 -3.12 -9.96
CA GLY A 360 3.04 -3.76 -8.74
C GLY A 360 3.06 -5.31 -8.74
N CYS A 361 2.47 -5.89 -7.69
CA CYS A 361 2.28 -7.33 -7.51
C CYS A 361 0.80 -7.60 -7.28
N GLU A 362 0.20 -8.48 -8.08
CA GLU A 362 -1.09 -9.11 -7.78
C GLU A 362 -0.85 -10.61 -7.62
N THR A 363 -1.37 -11.16 -6.53
CA THR A 363 -1.49 -12.60 -6.32
C THR A 363 -2.81 -13.04 -6.94
N ALA A 364 -2.77 -13.99 -7.86
CA ALA A 364 -3.96 -14.71 -8.31
C ALA A 364 -3.97 -16.06 -7.59
N GLY A 365 -4.99 -16.28 -6.76
CA GLY A 365 -5.29 -17.54 -6.07
C GLY A 365 -6.50 -18.24 -6.65
#